data_AF-A0A316ULV2-F1
#
_entry.id   AF-A0A316ULV2-F1
#
_cell.length_a   1.000
_cell.length_b   1.000
_cell.length_c   1.000
_cell.angle_alpha   90.00
_cell.angle_beta   90.00
_cell.angle_gamma   90.00
#
_symmetry.space_group_name_H-M   'P 1'
#
loop_
_entity.id
_entity.type
_entity.pdbx_description
1 polymer ?
#
loop_
_entity_poly.entity_id
_entity_poly.type
_entity_poly.pdbx_seq_one_letter_code
_entity_poly.pdbx_strand_id
1 'polypeptide(L)'
;MTYSSQPASQQALYDKLVAQERVIQSAAMPQAETPSCLNLFDRWATCFALTPQFTHVYRYGVFNDCADKLDDFKFCLTLKGLDRAQRHEAFVERKARAMATRRMPGGDTSEEIWTLRQDNAGNGVVDPTFVDPAFLQANLQQDEGGKGGQQSRKV
;
A
#
# COMPACT_ATOMS: atom_id res chain seq x y z
N MET A 1 30.83 2.66 -11.42
CA MET A 1 29.48 2.23 -11.02
C MET A 1 29.65 1.04 -10.09
N THR A 2 29.60 1.27 -8.77
CA THR A 2 29.75 0.22 -7.76
C THR A 2 28.41 -0.50 -7.61
N TYR A 3 28.32 -1.73 -8.12
CA TYR A 3 27.17 -2.60 -7.92
C TYR A 3 27.30 -3.19 -6.52
N SER A 4 26.58 -2.66 -5.52
CA SER A 4 26.51 -3.31 -4.22
C SER A 4 25.66 -4.57 -4.37
N SER A 5 26.32 -5.72 -4.42
CA SER A 5 25.64 -7.00 -4.27
C SER A 5 25.06 -7.06 -2.85
N GLN A 6 23.73 -7.00 -2.73
CA GLN A 6 23.06 -7.28 -1.46
C GLN A 6 23.42 -8.70 -0.99
N PRO A 7 23.55 -8.94 0.33
CA PRO A 7 23.82 -10.29 0.83
C PRO A 7 22.64 -11.21 0.49
N ALA A 8 22.91 -12.50 0.26
CA ALA A 8 21.91 -13.48 -0.20
C ALA A 8 20.63 -13.53 0.66
N SER A 9 20.72 -13.20 1.95
CA SER A 9 19.57 -13.11 2.85
C SER A 9 18.61 -11.96 2.52
N GLN A 10 19.13 -10.81 2.07
CA GLN A 10 18.33 -9.63 1.70
C GLN A 10 17.62 -9.86 0.37
N GLN A 11 18.24 -10.57 -0.56
CA GLN A 11 17.60 -10.95 -1.83
C GLN A 11 16.44 -11.92 -1.58
N ALA A 12 16.64 -12.95 -0.76
CA ALA A 12 15.57 -13.89 -0.42
C ALA A 12 14.39 -13.22 0.31
N LEU A 13 14.66 -12.21 1.14
CA LEU A 13 13.62 -11.40 1.79
C LEU A 13 12.89 -10.53 0.76
N TYR A 14 13.62 -9.84 -0.12
CA TYR A 14 13.03 -9.04 -1.20
C TYR A 14 12.08 -9.87 -2.08
N ASP A 15 12.51 -11.06 -2.50
CA ASP A 15 11.69 -11.94 -3.34
C ASP A 15 10.40 -12.36 -2.63
N LYS A 16 10.47 -12.65 -1.32
CA LYS A 16 9.28 -12.92 -0.49
C LYS A 16 8.33 -11.73 -0.43
N LEU A 17 8.86 -10.52 -0.22
CA LEU A 17 8.05 -9.30 -0.18
C LEU A 17 7.40 -9.01 -1.53
N VAL A 18 8.12 -9.19 -2.64
CA VAL A 18 7.56 -9.03 -3.99
C VAL A 18 6.41 -10.01 -4.22
N ALA A 19 6.55 -11.27 -3.78
CA ALA A 19 5.48 -12.27 -3.91
C ALA A 19 4.23 -11.88 -3.10
N GLN A 20 4.40 -11.40 -1.86
CA GLN A 20 3.29 -10.92 -1.03
C GLN A 20 2.61 -9.69 -1.65
N GLU A 21 3.39 -8.71 -2.07
CA GLU A 21 2.89 -7.49 -2.68
C GLU A 21 2.18 -7.75 -4.00
N ARG A 22 2.66 -8.69 -4.82
CA ARG A 22 1.97 -9.05 -6.07
C ARG A 22 0.53 -9.48 -5.79
N VAL A 23 0.30 -10.25 -4.73
CA VAL A 23 -1.06 -10.67 -4.31
C VAL A 23 -1.88 -9.45 -3.90
N ILE A 24 -1.34 -8.59 -3.02
CA ILE A 24 -2.04 -7.39 -2.53
C ILE A 24 -2.39 -6.43 -3.68
N GLN A 25 -1.44 -6.13 -4.55
CA GLN A 25 -1.62 -5.20 -5.68
C GLN A 25 -2.60 -5.76 -6.72
N SER A 26 -2.59 -7.07 -6.96
CA SER A 26 -3.56 -7.72 -7.85
C SER A 26 -4.99 -7.66 -7.32
N ALA A 27 -5.16 -7.72 -5.99
CA ALA A 27 -6.47 -7.57 -5.35
C ALA A 27 -6.92 -6.10 -5.32
N ALA A 28 -5.99 -5.16 -5.13
CA ALA A 28 -6.28 -3.74 -5.04
C ALA A 28 -6.65 -3.10 -6.39
N MET A 29 -6.14 -3.63 -7.50
CA MET A 29 -6.41 -3.12 -8.84
C MET A 29 -7.05 -4.20 -9.70
N PRO A 30 -8.38 -4.22 -9.92
CA PRO A 30 -8.97 -5.14 -10.87
C PRO A 30 -8.61 -4.76 -12.32
N GLN A 31 -8.59 -5.74 -13.24
CA GLN A 31 -8.25 -5.52 -14.67
C GLN A 31 -9.18 -4.50 -15.36
N ALA A 32 -10.42 -4.38 -14.90
CA ALA A 32 -11.39 -3.42 -15.41
C ALA A 32 -11.04 -1.96 -15.03
N GLU A 33 -10.24 -1.75 -13.97
CA GLU A 33 -9.93 -0.44 -13.42
C GLU A 33 -8.48 0.00 -13.68
N THR A 34 -7.72 -0.78 -14.46
CA THR A 34 -6.38 -0.35 -14.89
C THR A 34 -6.44 1.02 -15.57
N PRO A 35 -5.75 2.03 -15.03
CA PRO A 35 -5.89 3.40 -15.50
C PRO A 35 -5.30 3.55 -16.91
N SER A 36 -5.95 4.38 -17.74
CA SER A 36 -5.44 4.73 -19.06
C SER A 36 -4.19 5.61 -18.94
N CYS A 37 -3.36 5.64 -19.99
CA CYS A 37 -2.17 6.51 -19.99
C CYS A 37 -2.55 8.00 -19.91
N LEU A 38 -3.73 8.39 -20.40
CA LEU A 38 -4.25 9.75 -20.24
C LEU A 38 -4.58 10.05 -18.78
N ASN A 39 -5.22 9.11 -18.07
CA ASN A 39 -5.48 9.29 -16.63
C ASN A 39 -4.17 9.45 -15.82
N LEU A 40 -3.11 8.75 -16.22
CA LEU A 40 -1.79 8.90 -15.61
C LEU A 40 -1.13 10.24 -15.94
N PHE A 41 -1.29 10.71 -17.18
CA PHE A 41 -0.85 12.03 -17.58
C PHE A 41 -1.55 13.12 -16.78
N ASP A 42 -2.88 13.07 -16.66
CA ASP A 42 -3.66 14.07 -15.92
C ASP A 42 -3.25 14.11 -14.45
N ARG A 43 -2.96 12.96 -13.82
CA ARG A 43 -2.42 12.89 -12.46
C ARG A 43 -1.06 13.58 -12.32
N TRP A 44 -0.17 13.39 -13.30
CA TRP A 44 1.12 14.05 -13.31
C TRP A 44 0.96 15.57 -13.54
N ALA A 45 0.18 15.98 -14.53
CA ALA A 45 -0.09 17.38 -14.86
C ALA A 45 -0.73 18.12 -13.68
N THR A 46 -1.66 17.47 -12.98
CA THR A 46 -2.29 18.01 -11.76
C THR A 46 -1.27 18.18 -10.63
N CYS A 47 -0.32 17.26 -10.46
CA CYS A 47 0.75 17.41 -9.48
C CYS A 47 1.65 18.61 -9.81
N PHE A 48 1.97 18.82 -11.09
CA PHE A 48 2.83 19.90 -11.55
C PHE A 48 2.11 21.27 -11.61
N ALA A 49 0.78 21.30 -11.53
CA ALA A 49 0.01 22.53 -11.61
C ALA A 49 0.43 23.55 -10.53
N LEU A 50 0.34 24.83 -10.87
CA LEU A 50 0.83 25.94 -10.03
C LEU A 50 0.15 25.99 -8.66
N THR A 51 -1.15 25.73 -8.59
CA THR A 51 -1.93 25.80 -7.35
C THR A 51 -1.48 24.78 -6.28
N PRO A 52 -1.40 23.46 -6.58
CA PRO A 52 -0.89 22.50 -5.60
C PRO A 52 0.59 22.72 -5.26
N GLN A 53 1.41 23.15 -6.23
CA GLN A 53 2.82 23.47 -5.98
C GLN A 53 2.99 24.64 -5.01
N PHE A 54 2.21 25.72 -5.18
CA PHE A 54 2.23 26.85 -4.26
C PHE A 54 1.85 26.44 -2.84
N THR A 55 0.82 25.60 -2.70
CA THR A 55 0.37 25.11 -1.38
C THR A 55 1.44 24.24 -0.71
N HIS A 56 2.15 23.42 -1.50
CA HIS A 56 3.23 22.58 -0.99
C HIS A 56 4.41 23.42 -0.52
N VAL A 57 4.82 24.42 -1.30
CA VAL A 57 5.87 25.37 -0.91
C VAL A 57 5.46 26.16 0.33
N TYR A 58 4.20 26.59 0.43
CA TYR A 58 3.70 27.29 1.62
C TYR A 58 3.76 26.43 2.89
N ARG A 59 3.45 25.13 2.81
CA ARG A 59 3.43 24.23 3.97
C ARG A 59 4.81 23.67 4.34
N TYR A 60 5.61 23.28 3.36
CA TYR A 60 6.84 22.51 3.55
C TYR A 60 8.10 23.24 3.07
N GLY A 61 7.99 24.42 2.45
CA GLY A 61 9.13 25.21 1.97
C GLY A 61 9.83 24.64 0.74
N VAL A 62 9.34 23.54 0.17
CA VAL A 62 9.93 22.85 -0.99
C VAL A 62 8.87 22.58 -2.06
N PHE A 63 9.29 22.45 -3.31
CA PHE A 63 8.40 21.98 -4.37
C PHE A 63 8.01 20.51 -4.14
N ASN A 64 6.82 20.14 -4.58
CA ASN A 64 6.35 18.77 -4.45
C ASN A 64 7.09 17.88 -5.46
N ASP A 65 7.53 16.70 -5.02
CA ASP A 65 8.19 15.72 -5.89
C ASP A 65 7.14 14.97 -6.73
N CYS A 66 7.05 15.31 -8.02
CA CYS A 66 6.14 14.69 -8.96
C CYS A 66 6.79 13.57 -9.80
N ALA A 67 8.03 13.16 -9.49
CA ALA A 67 8.78 12.15 -10.26
C ALA A 67 8.03 10.81 -10.32
N ASP A 68 7.50 10.33 -9.20
CA ASP A 68 6.73 9.07 -9.12
C ASP A 68 5.56 9.03 -10.13
N LYS A 69 4.85 10.16 -10.32
CA LYS A 69 3.70 10.25 -11.23
C LYS A 69 4.14 10.30 -12.69
N LEU A 70 5.25 10.99 -12.95
CA LEU A 70 5.87 11.06 -14.27
C LEU A 70 6.40 9.67 -14.70
N ASP A 71 6.97 8.90 -13.78
CA ASP A 71 7.45 7.55 -14.04
C ASP A 71 6.30 6.55 -14.24
N ASP A 72 5.18 6.73 -13.54
CA ASP A 72 3.94 6.02 -13.84
C ASP A 72 3.51 6.28 -15.30
N PHE A 73 3.46 7.55 -15.73
CA PHE A 73 3.10 7.94 -17.09
C PHE A 73 4.05 7.37 -18.15
N LYS A 74 5.37 7.55 -17.98
CA LYS A 74 6.39 7.03 -18.90
C LYS A 74 6.26 5.52 -19.09
N PHE A 75 6.08 4.78 -18.00
CA PHE A 75 5.90 3.35 -18.06
C PHE A 75 4.64 2.96 -18.83
N CYS A 76 3.53 3.67 -18.66
CA CYS A 76 2.33 3.43 -19.47
C CYS A 76 2.61 3.57 -20.97
N LEU A 77 3.41 4.57 -21.37
CA LEU A 77 3.81 4.74 -22.77
C LEU A 77 4.64 3.57 -23.28
N THR A 78 5.54 3.01 -22.46
CA THR A 78 6.33 1.83 -22.85
C THR A 78 5.48 0.58 -23.08
N LEU A 79 4.29 0.52 -22.48
CA LEU A 79 3.38 -0.63 -22.57
C LEU A 79 2.26 -0.46 -23.62
N LYS A 80 2.29 0.60 -24.44
CA LYS A 80 1.21 0.96 -25.38
C LYS A 80 0.83 -0.15 -26.38
N GLY A 81 1.76 -1.06 -26.69
CA GLY A 81 1.54 -2.18 -27.62
C GLY A 81 1.00 -3.46 -26.99
N LEU A 82 0.88 -3.54 -25.66
CA LEU A 82 0.46 -4.75 -24.96
C LEU A 82 -1.06 -4.84 -24.82
N ASP A 83 -1.57 -6.07 -24.76
CA ASP A 83 -2.97 -6.32 -24.42
C ASP A 83 -3.31 -5.77 -23.02
N ARG A 84 -4.59 -5.50 -22.76
CA ARG A 84 -5.06 -4.99 -21.48
C ARG A 84 -4.68 -5.90 -20.31
N ALA A 85 -4.76 -7.22 -20.47
CA ALA A 85 -4.39 -8.16 -19.41
C ALA A 85 -2.88 -8.13 -19.13
N GLN A 86 -2.07 -8.05 -20.17
CA GLN A 86 -0.60 -7.99 -20.05
C GLN A 86 -0.15 -6.65 -19.45
N ARG A 87 -0.79 -5.53 -19.85
CA ARG A 87 -0.57 -4.22 -19.23
C ARG A 87 -0.88 -4.23 -17.75
N HIS A 88 -2.00 -4.85 -17.38
CA HIS A 88 -2.39 -5.00 -15.98
C HIS A 88 -1.32 -5.73 -15.17
N GLU A 89 -0.87 -6.90 -15.64
CA GLU A 89 0.14 -7.69 -14.96
C GLU A 89 1.46 -6.92 -14.80
N ALA A 90 1.92 -6.23 -15.85
CA ALA A 90 3.12 -5.41 -15.80
C ALA A 90 3.00 -4.26 -14.78
N PHE A 91 1.82 -3.66 -14.64
CA PHE A 91 1.56 -2.62 -13.63
C PHE A 91 1.58 -3.19 -12.21
N VAL A 92 0.93 -4.34 -11.98
CA VAL A 92 0.92 -5.03 -10.68
C VAL A 92 2.35 -5.41 -10.28
N GLU A 93 3.12 -6.01 -11.19
CA GLU A 93 4.50 -6.40 -10.93
C GLU A 93 5.38 -5.21 -10.58
N ARG A 94 5.27 -4.10 -11.33
CA ARG A 94 6.06 -2.89 -11.05
C ARG A 94 5.68 -2.26 -9.70
N LYS A 95 4.38 -2.16 -9.39
CA LYS A 95 3.91 -1.64 -8.09
C LYS A 95 4.36 -2.55 -6.95
N ALA A 96 4.30 -3.87 -7.15
CA ALA A 96 4.74 -4.84 -6.16
C ALA A 96 6.24 -4.71 -5.87
N ARG A 97 7.08 -4.57 -6.90
CA ARG A 97 8.52 -4.31 -6.73
C ARG A 97 8.80 -2.99 -6.02
N ALA A 98 8.12 -1.92 -6.40
CA ALA A 98 8.29 -0.62 -5.77
C ALA A 98 7.89 -0.64 -4.28
N MET A 99 6.80 -1.32 -3.95
CA MET A 99 6.35 -1.47 -2.57
C MET A 99 7.28 -2.39 -1.77
N ALA A 100 7.74 -3.50 -2.36
CA ALA A 100 8.72 -4.39 -1.75
C ALA A 100 10.02 -3.65 -1.40
N THR A 101 10.52 -2.78 -2.29
CA THR A 101 11.69 -1.93 -1.99
C THR A 101 11.43 -1.00 -0.81
N ARG A 102 10.22 -0.43 -0.71
CA ARG A 102 9.85 0.44 0.43
C ARG A 102 9.69 -0.34 1.74
N ARG A 103 9.30 -1.62 1.68
CA ARG A 103 9.16 -2.53 2.84
C ARG A 103 10.44 -3.23 3.25
N MET A 104 11.54 -3.03 2.52
CA MET A 104 12.84 -3.51 2.97
C MET A 104 13.19 -2.89 4.33
N PRO A 105 13.96 -3.60 5.20
CA PRO A 105 14.37 -3.07 6.49
C PRO A 105 15.03 -1.69 6.38
N GLY A 106 14.60 -0.72 7.20
CA GLY A 106 15.05 0.67 7.13
C GLY A 106 14.27 1.55 6.15
N GLY A 107 13.23 1.00 5.50
CA GLY A 107 12.19 1.81 4.87
C GLY A 107 11.14 2.17 5.90
N ASP A 108 10.95 3.47 6.15
CA ASP A 108 10.05 4.07 7.15
C ASP A 108 8.58 3.62 6.99
N THR A 109 8.30 2.36 7.31
CA THR A 109 7.01 1.69 7.10
C THR A 109 6.40 1.32 8.44
N SER A 110 5.07 1.27 8.48
CA SER A 110 4.35 0.93 9.70
C SER A 110 4.65 -0.50 10.19
N GLU A 111 4.96 -1.43 9.29
CA GLU A 111 5.32 -2.82 9.64
C GLU A 111 6.54 -2.88 10.57
N GLU A 112 7.55 -2.03 10.34
CA GLU A 112 8.72 -1.91 11.22
C GLU A 112 8.32 -1.34 12.60
N ILE A 113 7.40 -0.39 12.65
CA ILE A 113 6.88 0.11 13.93
C ILE A 113 6.13 -1.01 14.68
N TRP A 114 5.43 -1.90 13.97
CA TRP A 114 4.75 -3.04 14.58
C TRP A 114 5.73 -4.11 15.09
N THR A 115 6.92 -4.26 14.51
CA THR A 115 7.97 -5.11 15.07
C THR A 115 8.63 -4.49 16.30
N LEU A 116 8.79 -3.16 16.33
CA LEU A 116 9.26 -2.43 17.53
C LEU A 116 8.27 -2.49 18.71
N ARG A 117 6.99 -2.71 18.44
CA ARG A 117 5.95 -2.93 19.45
C ARG A 117 5.91 -4.37 19.96
N GLN A 118 6.76 -5.25 19.47
CA GLN A 118 6.92 -6.60 20.00
C GLN A 118 8.10 -6.62 20.98
N ASP A 119 8.00 -7.45 22.01
CA ASP A 119 9.10 -7.72 22.91
C ASP A 119 10.10 -8.72 22.27
N ASN A 120 11.16 -9.05 22.99
CA ASN A 120 12.20 -9.97 22.51
C ASN A 120 11.69 -11.39 22.22
N ALA A 121 10.52 -11.77 22.73
CA ALA A 121 9.88 -13.06 22.52
C ALA A 121 8.82 -13.02 21.40
N GLY A 122 8.59 -11.87 20.77
CA GLY A 122 7.62 -11.69 19.69
C GLY A 122 6.18 -11.50 20.16
N ASN A 123 5.92 -11.35 21.46
CA ASN A 123 4.62 -10.91 21.97
C ASN A 123 4.52 -9.38 21.94
N GLY A 124 3.32 -8.86 21.75
CA GLY A 124 3.10 -7.41 21.83
C GLY A 124 3.52 -6.85 23.19
N VAL A 125 4.01 -5.61 23.22
CA VAL A 125 4.37 -4.86 24.45
C VAL A 125 3.19 -4.77 25.44
N VAL A 126 1.96 -4.95 24.97
CA VAL A 126 0.77 -5.09 25.82
C VAL A 126 0.52 -6.57 26.09
N ASP A 127 0.69 -6.97 27.34
CA ASP A 127 0.29 -8.30 27.81
C ASP A 127 -1.25 -8.38 27.88
N PRO A 128 -1.91 -9.25 27.09
CA PRO A 128 -3.37 -9.38 27.12
C PRO A 128 -3.91 -9.83 28.49
N THR A 129 -3.08 -10.35 29.39
CA THR A 129 -3.48 -10.74 30.74
C THR A 129 -3.62 -9.55 31.70
N PHE A 130 -3.12 -8.37 31.36
CA PHE A 130 -3.28 -7.13 32.12
C PHE A 130 -4.53 -6.31 31.72
N VAL A 131 -5.29 -6.77 30.74
CA VAL A 131 -6.54 -6.13 30.34
C VAL A 131 -7.67 -6.59 31.26
N ASP A 132 -8.42 -5.64 31.82
CA ASP A 132 -9.60 -5.93 32.64
C ASP A 132 -10.57 -6.86 31.87
N PRO A 133 -10.91 -8.05 32.38
CA PRO A 133 -11.81 -8.98 31.69
C PRO A 133 -13.18 -8.36 31.39
N ALA A 134 -13.63 -7.39 32.19
CA ALA A 134 -14.87 -6.67 31.94
C ALA A 134 -14.81 -5.83 30.64
N PHE A 135 -13.64 -5.26 30.31
CA PHE A 135 -13.42 -4.50 29.08
C PHE A 135 -13.46 -5.41 27.84
N LEU A 136 -12.89 -6.61 27.91
CA LEU A 136 -12.90 -7.55 26.78
C LEU A 136 -14.30 -8.10 26.51
N GLN A 137 -15.05 -8.48 27.55
CA GLN A 137 -16.41 -8.99 27.41
C GLN A 137 -17.37 -7.96 26.83
N ALA A 138 -17.28 -6.71 27.28
CA ALA A 138 -18.13 -5.63 26.78
C ALA A 138 -17.93 -5.33 25.29
N ASN A 139 -16.72 -5.53 24.76
CA ASN A 139 -16.39 -5.25 23.36
C ASN A 139 -16.60 -6.46 22.43
N LEU A 140 -16.31 -7.69 22.86
CA LEU A 140 -16.53 -8.90 22.03
C LEU A 140 -18.02 -9.24 21.85
N GLN A 141 -18.88 -8.88 22.79
CA GLN A 141 -20.32 -9.12 22.70
C GLN A 141 -21.04 -8.23 21.66
N GLN A 142 -20.39 -7.17 21.17
CA GLN A 142 -20.99 -6.25 20.20
C GLN A 142 -20.93 -6.76 18.75
N ASP A 143 -19.99 -7.66 18.43
CA ASP A 143 -19.83 -8.19 17.05
C ASP A 143 -20.80 -9.33 16.72
N GLU A 144 -21.42 -9.96 17.71
CA GLU A 144 -22.35 -11.10 17.55
C GLU A 144 -23.84 -10.67 17.43
N GLY A 145 -24.15 -9.38 17.50
CA GLY A 145 -25.53 -8.85 17.56
C GLY A 145 -26.21 -8.54 16.21
N GLY A 146 -25.58 -8.84 15.08
CA GLY A 146 -26.07 -8.48 13.74
C GLY A 146 -26.88 -9.57 13.02
N LYS A 147 -27.97 -10.10 13.61
CA LYS A 147 -28.93 -10.96 12.86
C LYS A 147 -30.39 -10.57 13.12
N GLY A 148 -30.93 -9.84 12.14
CA GLY A 148 -32.26 -10.02 11.52
C GLY A 148 -33.48 -10.16 12.42
N GLY A 149 -34.29 -9.09 12.46
CA GLY A 149 -35.69 -9.16 12.89
C GLY A 149 -36.61 -8.36 11.96
N GLN A 150 -37.17 -9.02 10.94
CA GLN A 150 -38.35 -8.52 10.23
C GLN A 150 -39.51 -8.46 11.22
N GLN A 151 -40.06 -7.27 11.46
CA GLN A 151 -41.34 -7.15 12.16
C GLN A 151 -42.43 -6.77 11.16
N SER A 152 -43.20 -7.79 10.78
CA SER A 152 -44.43 -7.69 10.02
C SER A 152 -45.47 -6.90 10.82
N ARG A 153 -45.98 -5.80 10.25
CA ARG A 153 -47.10 -5.03 10.81
C ARG A 153 -48.36 -5.38 10.02
N LYS A 154 -49.15 -6.33 10.55
CA LYS A 154 -50.61 -6.47 10.38
C LYS A 154 -51.20 -6.06 11.74
N VAL A 155 -52.27 -5.30 11.92
CA VAL A 155 -53.44 -4.91 11.12
C VAL A 155 -53.70 -3.42 11.40
#